data_AF-A0A6N7NS89-F1
#
_entry.id   AF-A0A6N7NS89-F1
#
_cell.length_a   1.000
_cell.length_b   1.000
_cell.length_c   1.000
_cell.angle_alpha   90.00
_cell.angle_beta   90.00
_cell.angle_gamma   90.00
#
_symmetry.space_group_name_H-M   'P 1'
#
loop_
_entity.id
_entity.type
_entity.pdbx_description
1 polymer ?
#
loop_
_entity_poly.entity_id
_entity_poly.type
_entity_poly.pdbx_seq_one_letter_code
_entity_poly.pdbx_strand_id
1 'polypeptide(L)'
;MIYWYTGQPGHGKTLHAIDHAIDFRNEGRLVYVCNVRGFKHDEARMLPMTPEQFCDWPNFLPDGAVCVVDEAYEHGMLPKRRPGSAVPHHVEQLAKHRHRGLDFIFVSQSPDRQCDDFAQDLIERHVHVRRRFGLPFAHLRTFDRYEKNPEKGHPLILKRVKLPKRPMGLYESTVMDTSERSIPWYYPAAAALLLAVIGGAWWSVNRVHAQLSGELETGQPKAEAPQAAENGAGATVAAAPQADKPPAITRSSDYVAWVTPRIQGQPWTAPAYDSLSIPTNQPPRVYCMASGDGLDANGEHQIGRCSCKTEQGTTYVMDQEQCRMVAVNGQYEPFLDTNQAEARRMNDYQQSAHFQEESRRIRSEAAGVALQHVERSMGSFPESPPHATTSYMTTAPGPNKL
;
A
#
# COMPACT_ATOMS: atom_id res chain seq x y z
N MET A 1 -3.59 26.02 12.88
CA MET A 1 -3.52 24.58 12.54
C MET A 1 -2.06 24.14 12.53
N ILE A 2 -1.79 22.84 12.70
CA ILE A 2 -0.42 22.29 12.59
C ILE A 2 -0.29 21.47 11.31
N TYR A 3 0.67 21.87 10.49
CA TYR A 3 1.09 21.19 9.26
C TYR A 3 2.45 20.56 9.46
N TRP A 4 2.64 19.35 8.96
CA TRP A 4 3.89 18.62 9.08
C TRP A 4 4.36 18.12 7.72
N TYR A 5 5.59 18.46 7.34
CA TYR A 5 6.22 18.00 6.11
C TYR A 5 7.35 17.03 6.43
N THR A 6 7.25 15.78 5.97
CA THR A 6 8.32 14.79 6.13
C THR A 6 8.89 14.31 4.81
N GLY A 7 10.10 13.77 4.82
CA GLY A 7 10.72 13.16 3.65
C GLY A 7 12.22 13.02 3.81
N GLN A 8 12.83 12.18 2.96
CA GLN A 8 14.28 12.05 2.93
C GLN A 8 14.95 13.39 2.55
N PRO A 9 16.20 13.63 3.01
CA PRO A 9 17.01 14.75 2.53
C PRO A 9 17.01 14.85 1.00
N GLY A 10 16.91 16.07 0.46
CA GLY A 10 16.87 16.33 -0.99
C GLY A 10 15.51 16.08 -1.69
N HIS A 11 14.49 15.60 -0.98
CA HIS A 11 13.16 15.38 -1.58
C HIS A 11 12.32 16.65 -1.79
N GLY A 12 12.77 17.80 -1.25
CA GLY A 12 12.07 19.08 -1.39
C GLY A 12 11.01 19.35 -0.30
N LYS A 13 11.14 18.73 0.88
CA LYS A 13 10.25 18.94 2.03
C LYS A 13 10.18 20.42 2.45
N THR A 14 11.33 21.05 2.67
CA THR A 14 11.46 22.48 3.02
C THR A 14 10.88 23.37 1.90
N LEU A 15 11.13 23.01 0.64
CA LEU A 15 10.61 23.76 -0.51
C LEU A 15 9.07 23.77 -0.53
N HIS A 16 8.42 22.63 -0.28
CA HIS A 16 6.95 22.56 -0.20
C HIS A 16 6.38 23.26 1.05
N ALA A 17 7.10 23.22 2.17
CA ALA A 17 6.71 23.93 3.39
C ALA A 17 6.76 25.46 3.20
N ILE A 18 7.84 25.99 2.60
CA ILE A 18 7.95 27.42 2.30
C ILE A 18 6.92 27.84 1.25
N ASP A 19 6.64 27.00 0.24
CA ASP A 19 5.60 27.30 -0.75
C ASP A 19 4.22 27.47 -0.10
N HIS A 20 3.90 26.63 0.90
CA HIS A 20 2.67 26.77 1.68
C HIS A 20 2.71 28.00 2.60
N ALA A 21 3.88 28.31 3.20
CA ALA A 21 4.05 29.52 3.99
C ALA A 21 3.86 30.81 3.17
N ILE A 22 4.25 30.78 1.88
CA ILE A 22 4.00 31.87 0.93
C ILE A 22 2.50 32.11 0.75
N ASP A 23 1.66 31.06 0.78
CA ASP A 23 0.21 31.22 0.66
C ASP A 23 -0.36 31.98 1.86
N PHE A 24 0.02 31.61 3.09
CA PHE A 24 -0.35 32.36 4.30
C PHE A 24 0.12 33.81 4.29
N ARG A 25 1.34 34.05 3.80
CA ARG A 25 1.85 35.41 3.61
C ARG A 25 0.99 36.21 2.62
N ASN A 26 0.57 35.58 1.52
CA ASN A 26 -0.28 36.23 0.51
C ASN A 26 -1.70 36.51 1.04
N GLU A 27 -2.16 35.75 2.03
CA GLU A 27 -3.39 36.02 2.80
C GLU A 27 -3.22 37.19 3.80
N GLY A 28 -2.03 37.80 3.89
CA GLY A 28 -1.74 38.95 4.75
C GLY A 28 -1.26 38.59 6.15
N ARG A 29 -0.91 37.32 6.40
CA ARG A 29 -0.43 36.88 7.72
C ARG A 29 1.08 37.10 7.87
N LEU A 30 1.49 37.38 9.11
CA LEU A 30 2.91 37.44 9.46
C LEU A 30 3.49 36.03 9.52
N VAL A 31 4.52 35.78 8.72
CA VAL A 31 5.18 34.47 8.65
C VAL A 31 6.58 34.59 9.25
N TYR A 32 6.83 33.83 10.31
CA TYR A 32 8.13 33.69 10.96
C TYR A 32 8.80 32.40 10.48
N VAL A 33 10.09 32.49 10.16
CA VAL A 33 10.88 31.36 9.64
C VAL A 33 12.04 31.09 10.59
N CYS A 34 12.11 29.85 11.06
CA CYS A 34 13.08 29.37 12.03
C CYS A 34 13.87 28.17 11.48
N ASN A 35 15.18 28.19 11.74
CA ASN A 35 16.12 27.13 11.39
C ASN A 35 16.20 26.76 9.89
N VAL A 36 15.80 27.67 8.98
CA VAL A 36 16.02 27.49 7.53
C VAL A 36 17.34 28.11 7.13
N ARG A 37 18.27 27.28 6.64
CA ARG A 37 19.63 27.71 6.29
C ARG A 37 19.64 28.68 5.10
N GLY A 38 20.33 29.82 5.27
CA GLY A 38 20.54 30.81 4.22
C GLY A 38 19.23 31.43 3.71
N PHE A 39 18.20 31.48 4.56
CA PHE A 39 16.91 32.03 4.17
C PHE A 39 16.96 33.54 3.97
N LYS A 40 16.42 34.01 2.84
CA LYS A 40 16.41 35.42 2.46
C LYS A 40 15.12 36.11 2.91
N HIS A 41 15.09 36.50 4.17
CA HIS A 41 13.93 37.10 4.83
C HIS A 41 13.35 38.30 4.10
N ASP A 42 14.20 39.23 3.65
CA ASP A 42 13.77 40.47 2.99
C ASP A 42 13.13 40.18 1.62
N GLU A 43 13.76 39.33 0.80
CA GLU A 43 13.22 38.92 -0.51
C GLU A 43 11.91 38.14 -0.35
N ALA A 44 11.81 37.29 0.68
CA ALA A 44 10.64 36.50 0.97
C ALA A 44 9.50 37.27 1.67
N ARG A 45 9.78 38.46 2.23
CA ARG A 45 8.88 39.21 3.14
C ARG A 45 8.37 38.33 4.30
N MET A 46 9.29 37.59 4.91
CA MET A 46 9.02 36.74 6.07
C MET A 46 10.03 37.05 7.17
N LEU A 47 9.60 37.03 8.42
CA LEU A 47 10.38 37.47 9.57
C LEU A 47 11.31 36.37 10.09
N PRO A 48 12.52 36.72 10.56
CA PRO A 48 13.42 35.76 11.19
C PRO A 48 12.93 35.36 12.59
N MET A 49 13.21 34.13 12.97
CA MET A 49 13.03 33.65 14.33
C MET A 49 14.14 32.65 14.67
N THR A 50 14.71 32.77 15.87
CA THR A 50 15.74 31.82 16.34
C THR A 50 15.10 30.61 17.03
N PRO A 51 15.81 29.47 17.17
CA PRO A 51 15.30 28.32 17.91
C PRO A 51 14.94 28.64 19.36
N GLU A 52 15.68 29.53 20.03
CA GLU A 52 15.38 29.97 21.39
C GLU A 52 14.09 30.77 21.44
N GLN A 53 13.86 31.65 20.46
CA GLN A 53 12.60 32.39 20.31
C GLN A 53 11.42 31.46 19.99
N PHE A 54 11.65 30.37 19.25
CA PHE A 54 10.64 29.34 19.07
C PHE A 54 10.33 28.62 20.39
N CYS A 55 11.33 28.29 21.20
CA CYS A 55 11.09 27.71 22.53
C CYS A 55 10.33 28.66 23.48
N ASP A 56 10.27 29.96 23.16
CA ASP A 56 9.44 30.96 23.83
C ASP A 56 8.34 31.53 22.90
N TRP A 57 7.91 30.76 21.89
CA TRP A 57 6.90 31.19 20.92
C TRP A 57 5.61 31.73 21.56
N PRO A 58 5.13 31.25 22.73
CA PRO A 58 3.91 31.79 23.33
C PRO A 58 4.02 33.28 23.67
N ASN A 59 5.23 33.77 23.99
CA ASN A 59 5.45 35.19 24.28
C ASN A 59 5.94 35.96 23.05
N PHE A 60 6.64 35.29 22.13
CA PHE A 60 7.28 35.93 20.98
C PHE A 60 6.34 36.13 19.77
N LEU A 61 5.52 35.14 19.42
CA LEU A 61 4.67 35.22 18.23
C LEU A 61 3.43 36.10 18.49
N PRO A 62 3.08 37.05 17.60
CA PRO A 62 1.82 37.77 17.69
C PRO A 62 0.63 36.91 17.24
N ASP A 63 -0.57 37.27 17.69
CA ASP A 63 -1.80 36.56 17.32
C ASP A 63 -2.01 36.56 15.80
N GLY A 64 -2.51 35.46 15.25
CA GLY A 64 -2.72 35.28 13.81
C GLY A 64 -1.44 34.98 13.01
N ALA A 65 -0.26 34.95 13.62
CA ALA A 65 0.98 34.62 12.93
C ALA A 65 1.09 33.15 12.49
N VAL A 66 1.99 32.91 11.54
CA VAL A 66 2.41 31.59 11.07
C VAL A 66 3.87 31.38 11.39
N CYS A 67 4.22 30.21 11.88
CA CYS A 67 5.58 29.84 12.22
C CYS A 67 6.03 28.63 11.40
N VAL A 68 7.09 28.80 10.60
CA VAL A 68 7.75 27.74 9.83
C VAL A 68 9.02 27.34 10.57
N VAL A 69 9.18 26.06 10.88
CA VAL A 69 10.36 25.53 11.56
C VAL A 69 10.93 24.37 10.75
N ASP A 70 12.15 24.54 10.23
CA ASP A 70 12.86 23.45 9.55
C ASP A 70 13.67 22.62 10.53
N GLU A 71 13.77 21.32 10.24
CA GLU A 71 14.34 20.30 11.13
C GLU A 71 13.91 20.50 12.60
N ALA A 72 12.59 20.47 12.84
CA ALA A 72 11.98 20.87 14.11
C ALA A 72 12.41 20.03 15.34
N TYR A 73 13.12 18.91 15.14
CA TYR A 73 13.71 18.12 16.23
C TYR A 73 15.01 18.72 16.80
N GLU A 74 15.63 19.68 16.11
CA GLU A 74 16.88 20.28 16.52
C GLU A 74 16.69 21.35 17.61
N HIS A 75 17.79 21.73 18.25
CA HIS A 75 17.86 22.87 19.18
C HIS A 75 16.83 22.87 20.32
N GLY A 76 16.26 21.72 20.68
CA GLY A 76 15.25 21.62 21.73
C GLY A 76 13.88 22.18 21.35
N MET A 77 13.64 22.42 20.05
CA MET A 77 12.38 22.94 19.54
C MET A 77 11.24 21.92 19.73
N LEU A 78 11.31 20.73 19.14
CA LEU A 78 10.38 19.62 19.38
C LEU A 78 11.16 18.33 19.71
N PRO A 79 11.87 18.28 20.85
CA PRO A 79 12.80 17.21 21.14
C PRO A 79 12.07 15.90 21.39
N LYS A 80 12.60 14.79 20.87
CA LYS A 80 12.09 13.47 21.25
C LYS A 80 12.37 13.21 22.73
N ARG A 81 11.32 12.87 23.46
CA ARG A 81 11.35 12.65 24.91
C ARG A 81 11.65 11.21 25.29
N ARG A 82 12.24 11.05 26.47
CA ARG A 82 12.32 9.73 27.12
C ARG A 82 10.94 9.38 27.69
N PRO A 83 10.53 8.10 27.70
CA PRO A 83 9.29 7.69 28.35
C PRO A 83 9.21 8.20 29.79
N GLY A 84 8.09 8.83 30.15
CA GLY A 84 7.86 9.39 31.49
C GLY A 84 8.46 10.79 31.77
N SER A 85 9.20 11.38 30.83
CA SER A 85 9.68 12.76 31.00
C SER A 85 8.59 13.80 30.76
N ALA A 86 8.63 14.89 31.54
CA ALA A 86 7.68 16.00 31.44
C ALA A 86 7.70 16.64 30.03
N VAL A 87 6.54 17.07 29.56
CA VAL A 87 6.39 17.79 28.29
C VAL A 87 6.93 19.21 28.47
N PRO A 88 7.84 19.70 27.61
CA PRO A 88 8.27 21.09 27.63
C PRO A 88 7.09 22.06 27.49
N HIS A 89 7.15 23.18 28.21
CA HIS A 89 6.03 24.12 28.27
C HIS A 89 5.58 24.62 26.89
N HIS A 90 6.52 24.96 26.01
CA HIS A 90 6.22 25.45 24.67
C HIS A 90 5.58 24.39 23.77
N VAL A 91 5.89 23.11 24.00
CA VAL A 91 5.26 21.98 23.31
C VAL A 91 3.83 21.76 23.82
N GLU A 92 3.63 21.83 25.14
CA GLU A 92 2.30 21.75 25.76
C GLU A 92 1.37 22.87 25.26
N GLN A 93 1.90 24.10 25.15
CA GLN A 93 1.12 25.25 24.65
C GLN A 93 0.65 25.08 23.20
N LEU A 94 1.23 24.18 22.40
CA LEU A 94 0.78 23.96 21.02
C LEU A 94 -0.69 23.52 20.99
N ALA A 95 -1.17 22.80 22.00
CA ALA A 95 -2.59 22.42 22.09
C ALA A 95 -3.55 23.62 22.12
N LYS A 96 -3.06 24.80 22.53
CA LYS A 96 -3.83 26.06 22.63
C LYS A 96 -3.53 27.04 21.50
N HIS A 97 -2.73 26.67 20.50
CA HIS A 97 -2.34 27.60 19.43
C HIS A 97 -3.55 28.21 18.70
N ARG A 98 -4.66 27.46 18.60
CA ARG A 98 -5.88 27.89 17.88
C ARG A 98 -6.57 29.07 18.55
N HIS A 99 -6.45 29.22 19.87
CA HIS A 99 -7.05 30.33 20.60
C HIS A 99 -6.48 31.68 20.16
N ARG A 100 -5.23 31.68 19.70
CA ARG A 100 -4.51 32.86 19.21
C ARG A 100 -4.46 32.93 17.69
N GLY A 101 -5.18 32.04 17.00
CA GLY A 101 -5.17 31.96 15.53
C GLY A 101 -3.80 31.63 14.95
N LEU A 102 -2.93 30.92 15.68
CA LEU A 102 -1.59 30.58 15.23
C LEU A 102 -1.61 29.33 14.34
N ASP A 103 -0.76 29.33 13.32
CA ASP A 103 -0.47 28.17 12.47
C ASP A 103 1.01 27.80 12.52
N PHE A 104 1.28 26.50 12.52
CA PHE A 104 2.65 25.97 12.54
C PHE A 104 2.88 25.09 11.32
N ILE A 105 4.03 25.27 10.67
CA ILE A 105 4.53 24.42 9.60
C ILE A 105 5.84 23.82 10.06
N PHE A 106 5.80 22.56 10.46
CA PHE A 106 6.98 21.81 10.89
C PHE A 106 7.54 21.00 9.73
N VAL A 107 8.87 20.93 9.64
CA VAL A 107 9.58 20.09 8.69
C VAL A 107 10.53 19.17 9.46
N SER A 108 10.54 17.88 9.11
CA SER A 108 11.48 16.91 9.67
C SER A 108 11.82 15.81 8.66
N GLN A 109 12.89 15.04 8.88
CA GLN A 109 13.26 13.94 7.96
C GLN A 109 12.42 12.68 8.22
N SER A 110 12.37 12.26 9.49
CA SER A 110 11.66 11.08 9.95
C SER A 110 10.44 11.48 10.78
N PRO A 111 9.22 11.04 10.40
CA PRO A 111 8.02 11.31 11.19
C PRO A 111 8.13 10.74 12.61
N ASP A 112 8.48 9.46 12.73
CA ASP A 112 8.40 8.70 13.98
C ASP A 112 9.55 8.96 14.95
N ARG A 113 10.78 9.11 14.44
CA ARG A 113 11.96 8.96 15.29
C ARG A 113 12.50 10.25 15.87
N GLN A 114 12.08 11.40 15.34
CA GLN A 114 12.82 12.64 15.57
C GLN A 114 12.10 13.63 16.49
N CYS A 115 10.77 13.65 16.54
CA CYS A 115 10.05 14.70 17.25
C CYS A 115 9.22 14.21 18.45
N ASP A 116 8.77 15.15 19.28
CA ASP A 116 7.93 14.91 20.46
C ASP A 116 6.59 14.23 20.11
N ASP A 117 6.24 13.17 20.84
CA ASP A 117 5.00 12.41 20.63
C ASP A 117 3.74 13.25 20.91
N PHE A 118 3.80 14.20 21.87
CA PHE A 118 2.67 15.10 22.14
C PHE A 118 2.40 16.05 20.97
N ALA A 119 3.47 16.55 20.32
CA ALA A 119 3.32 17.39 19.14
C ALA A 119 2.75 16.58 17.96
N GLN A 120 3.07 15.28 17.86
CA GLN A 120 2.56 14.40 16.80
C GLN A 120 1.03 14.28 16.84
N ASP A 121 0.44 14.13 18.03
CA ASP A 121 -1.01 14.00 18.19
C ASP A 121 -1.79 15.27 17.79
N LEU A 122 -1.12 16.44 17.81
CA LEU A 122 -1.72 17.72 17.43
C LEU A 122 -1.64 18.00 15.92
N ILE A 123 -0.99 17.14 15.13
CA ILE A 123 -0.83 17.34 13.69
C ILE A 123 -2.15 17.09 12.98
N GLU A 124 -2.65 18.13 12.32
CA GLU A 124 -3.90 18.09 11.56
C GLU A 124 -3.69 17.71 10.10
N ARG A 125 -2.48 17.96 9.58
CA ARG A 125 -2.14 17.62 8.20
C ARG A 125 -0.69 17.22 8.08
N HIS A 126 -0.46 15.98 7.74
CA HIS A 126 0.86 15.44 7.46
C HIS A 126 1.05 15.24 5.95
N VAL A 127 2.08 15.86 5.38
CA VAL A 127 2.47 15.74 3.98
C VAL A 127 3.83 15.05 3.90
N HIS A 128 3.85 13.83 3.39
CA HIS A 128 5.09 13.10 3.14
C HIS A 128 5.54 13.29 1.68
N VAL A 129 6.74 13.83 1.50
CA VAL A 129 7.34 14.19 0.22
C VAL A 129 8.31 13.11 -0.23
N ARG A 130 7.98 12.46 -1.35
CA ARG A 130 8.83 11.45 -1.98
C ARG A 130 9.25 11.84 -3.38
N ARG A 131 10.53 12.14 -3.57
CA ARG A 131 11.14 12.37 -4.88
C ARG A 131 11.83 11.10 -5.35
N ARG A 132 11.83 10.83 -6.66
CA ARG A 132 12.54 9.68 -7.26
C ARG A 132 13.59 10.19 -8.24
N PHE A 133 14.80 9.62 -8.17
CA PHE A 133 15.89 9.80 -9.16
C PHE A 133 16.26 11.27 -9.48
N GLY A 134 16.13 12.18 -8.52
CA GLY A 134 16.41 13.61 -8.76
C GLY A 134 15.50 14.27 -9.81
N LEU A 135 14.41 13.63 -10.24
CA LEU A 135 13.48 14.19 -11.23
C LEU A 135 12.82 15.47 -10.69
N PRO A 136 12.36 16.40 -11.55
CA PRO A 136 11.72 17.65 -11.11
C PRO A 136 10.31 17.44 -10.52
N PHE A 137 9.93 16.20 -10.22
CA PHE A 137 8.63 15.83 -9.69
C PHE A 137 8.76 15.11 -8.35
N ALA A 138 7.88 15.45 -7.41
CA ALA A 138 7.71 14.78 -6.13
C ALA A 138 6.30 14.17 -6.04
N HIS A 139 6.19 13.05 -5.35
CA HIS A 139 4.92 12.50 -4.90
C HIS A 139 4.63 13.02 -3.50
N LEU A 140 3.52 13.73 -3.35
CA LEU A 140 3.00 14.17 -2.07
C LEU A 140 1.94 13.17 -1.61
N ARG A 141 2.16 12.59 -0.44
CA ARG A 141 1.20 11.77 0.27
C ARG A 141 0.66 12.61 1.42
N THR A 142 -0.58 13.06 1.31
CA THR A 142 -1.21 13.91 2.34
C THR A 142 -2.16 13.07 3.18
N PHE A 143 -2.03 13.22 4.48
CA PHE A 143 -2.84 12.61 5.53
C PHE A 143 -3.51 13.73 6.33
N ASP A 144 -4.70 13.45 6.84
CA ASP A 144 -5.54 14.31 7.70
C ASP A 144 -5.22 14.19 9.19
N ARG A 145 -4.15 13.46 9.50
CA ARG A 145 -3.59 13.25 10.82
C ARG A 145 -2.11 12.95 10.69
N TYR A 146 -1.43 12.86 11.82
CA TYR A 146 -0.12 12.26 11.85
C TYR A 146 -0.14 10.80 11.38
N GLU A 147 0.87 10.42 10.60
CA GLU A 147 1.04 9.06 10.11
C GLU A 147 2.48 8.63 10.36
N LYS A 148 2.66 7.63 11.23
CA LYS A 148 3.95 7.11 11.66
C LYS A 148 4.73 6.50 10.50
N ASN A 149 4.03 5.80 9.59
CA ASN A 149 4.63 5.08 8.48
C ASN A 149 4.08 5.57 7.12
N PRO A 150 4.40 6.81 6.70
CA PRO A 150 3.76 7.42 5.54
C PRO A 150 4.09 6.74 4.20
N GLU A 151 5.15 5.91 4.14
CA GLU A 151 5.44 5.12 2.95
C GLU A 151 4.43 3.98 2.71
N LYS A 152 3.94 3.38 3.80
CA LYS A 152 3.00 2.24 3.79
C LYS A 152 1.56 2.67 4.03
N GLY A 153 1.34 3.75 4.79
CA GLY A 153 0.01 4.26 5.11
C GLY A 153 -0.79 4.69 3.88
N HIS A 154 -2.11 4.62 3.97
CA HIS A 154 -3.02 5.04 2.91
C HIS A 154 -3.27 6.55 3.00
N PRO A 155 -2.73 7.37 2.08
CA PRO A 155 -2.95 8.80 2.13
C PRO A 155 -4.38 9.15 1.72
N LEU A 156 -4.91 10.22 2.30
CA LEU A 156 -6.15 10.84 1.84
C LEU A 156 -5.99 11.37 0.41
N ILE A 157 -4.82 11.95 0.11
CA ILE A 157 -4.51 12.48 -1.22
C ILE A 157 -3.12 12.01 -1.63
N LEU A 158 -3.03 11.38 -2.81
CA LEU A 158 -1.77 11.07 -3.48
C LEU A 158 -1.65 11.93 -4.74
N LYS A 159 -0.71 12.88 -4.75
CA LYS A 159 -0.52 13.80 -5.87
C LYS A 159 0.92 13.79 -6.37
N ARG A 160 1.11 13.65 -7.68
CA ARG A 160 2.39 13.91 -8.33
C ARG A 160 2.45 15.38 -8.72
N VAL A 161 3.40 16.13 -8.16
CA VAL A 161 3.57 17.56 -8.42
C VAL A 161 4.98 17.87 -8.90
N LYS A 162 5.12 18.93 -9.69
CA LYS A 162 6.43 19.52 -9.97
C LYS A 162 6.93 20.25 -8.72
N LEU A 163 8.24 20.28 -8.50
CA LEU A 163 8.80 21.08 -7.39
C LEU A 163 8.37 22.55 -7.59
N PRO A 164 7.86 23.22 -6.55
CA PRO A 164 7.39 24.59 -6.66
C PRO A 164 8.56 25.52 -6.92
N LYS A 165 8.35 26.50 -7.81
CA LYS A 165 9.39 27.43 -8.22
C LYS A 165 9.46 28.69 -7.36
N ARG A 166 8.34 29.08 -6.73
CA ARG A 166 8.25 30.31 -5.92
C ARG A 166 9.31 30.38 -4.81
N PRO A 167 9.60 29.29 -4.08
CA PRO A 167 10.59 29.31 -3.01
C PRO A 167 12.01 28.96 -3.48
N MET A 168 12.20 28.62 -4.77
CA MET A 168 13.54 28.35 -5.30
C MET A 168 14.36 29.65 -5.27
N GLY A 169 15.52 29.62 -4.59
CA GLY A 169 16.40 30.78 -4.45
C GLY A 169 16.15 31.65 -3.21
N LEU A 170 15.07 31.39 -2.45
CA LEU A 170 14.81 32.05 -1.15
C LEU A 170 15.61 31.43 -0.01
N TYR A 171 16.24 30.27 -0.21
CA TYR A 171 17.03 29.58 0.81
C TYR A 171 18.14 28.73 0.19
N GLU A 172 19.13 28.36 1.01
CA GLU A 172 20.28 27.55 0.57
C GLU A 172 20.03 26.05 0.84
N SER A 173 19.45 25.35 -0.14
CA SER A 173 19.38 23.88 -0.10
C SER A 173 20.78 23.27 -0.14
N THR A 174 21.07 22.37 0.81
CA THR A 174 22.34 21.63 1.03
C THR A 174 23.34 21.57 -0.13
N VAL A 175 24.60 21.92 0.19
CA VAL A 175 25.82 22.07 -0.66
C VAL A 175 26.17 20.86 -1.54
N MET A 176 25.55 19.70 -1.34
CA MET A 176 25.69 18.56 -2.23
C MET A 176 24.31 18.13 -2.73
N ASP A 177 23.95 18.58 -3.93
CA ASP A 177 22.95 17.95 -4.79
C ASP A 177 23.46 16.54 -5.19
N THR A 178 23.58 15.62 -4.22
CA THR A 178 23.92 14.20 -4.45
C THR A 178 22.76 13.40 -5.01
N SER A 179 21.65 14.05 -5.40
CA SER A 179 20.68 13.43 -6.29
C SER A 179 21.27 13.36 -7.71
N GLU A 180 22.29 12.52 -7.88
CA GLU A 180 22.68 12.07 -9.21
C GLU A 180 21.41 11.60 -9.91
N ARG A 181 21.20 12.11 -11.13
CA ARG A 181 20.11 11.67 -12.00
C ARG A 181 20.44 10.27 -12.53
N SER A 182 20.57 9.30 -11.63
CA SER A 182 20.81 7.92 -11.99
C SER A 182 19.46 7.29 -12.33
N ILE A 183 19.08 7.42 -13.60
CA ILE A 183 18.05 6.56 -14.17
C ILE A 183 18.64 5.15 -14.17
N PRO A 184 18.02 4.16 -13.51
CA PRO A 184 18.56 2.81 -13.46
C PRO A 184 18.81 2.24 -14.87
N TRP A 185 19.95 1.57 -15.07
CA TRP A 185 20.44 1.12 -16.39
C TRP A 185 19.47 0.21 -17.16
N TYR A 186 18.55 -0.46 -16.47
CA TYR A 186 17.57 -1.35 -17.09
C TYR A 186 16.50 -0.60 -17.90
N TYR A 187 16.21 0.66 -17.60
CA TYR A 187 15.28 1.47 -18.40
C TYR A 187 15.82 1.79 -19.81
N PRO A 188 17.03 2.35 -19.98
CA PRO A 188 17.59 2.55 -21.31
C PRO A 188 17.89 1.22 -22.02
N ALA A 189 18.29 0.17 -21.28
CA ALA A 189 18.48 -1.16 -21.87
C ALA A 189 17.17 -1.73 -22.44
N ALA A 190 16.04 -1.60 -21.73
CA ALA A 190 14.73 -2.01 -22.21
C ALA A 190 14.28 -1.19 -23.43
N ALA A 191 14.55 0.12 -23.45
CA ALA A 191 14.25 0.96 -24.60
C ALA A 191 15.10 0.58 -25.83
N ALA A 192 16.39 0.30 -25.64
CA ALA A 192 17.27 -0.18 -26.71
C ALA A 192 16.83 -1.56 -27.23
N LEU A 193 16.43 -2.48 -26.35
CA LEU A 193 15.88 -3.78 -26.74
C LEU A 193 14.60 -3.62 -27.57
N LEU A 194 13.68 -2.74 -27.15
CA LEU A 194 12.45 -2.45 -27.89
C LEU A 194 12.76 -1.92 -29.30
N LEU A 195 13.70 -0.97 -29.42
CA LEU A 195 14.13 -0.44 -30.71
C LEU A 195 14.80 -1.51 -31.58
N ALA A 196 15.59 -2.41 -30.98
CA ALA A 196 16.20 -3.53 -31.69
C ALA A 196 15.16 -4.54 -32.21
N VAL A 197 14.11 -4.81 -31.43
CA VAL A 197 12.99 -5.67 -31.86
C VAL A 197 12.22 -5.02 -33.01
N ILE A 198 11.90 -3.72 -32.90
CA ILE A 198 11.19 -2.99 -33.96
C ILE A 198 12.05 -2.92 -35.23
N GLY A 199 13.34 -2.57 -35.10
CA GLY A 199 14.28 -2.52 -36.21
C GLY A 199 14.51 -3.89 -36.85
N GLY A 200 14.60 -4.95 -36.04
CA GLY A 200 14.72 -6.33 -36.49
C GLY A 200 13.47 -6.82 -37.24
N ALA A 201 12.28 -6.48 -36.75
CA ALA A 201 11.02 -6.78 -37.44
C ALA A 201 10.90 -6.02 -38.77
N TRP A 202 11.30 -4.74 -38.80
CA TRP A 202 11.31 -3.97 -40.05
C TRP A 202 12.31 -4.53 -41.07
N TRP A 203 13.50 -4.91 -40.61
CA TRP A 203 14.53 -5.53 -41.45
C TRP A 203 14.10 -6.92 -41.97
N SER A 204 13.46 -7.75 -41.14
CA SER A 204 12.99 -9.06 -41.54
C SER A 204 11.86 -8.98 -42.57
N VAL A 205 10.89 -8.06 -42.39
CA VAL A 205 9.83 -7.81 -43.37
C VAL A 205 10.41 -7.32 -44.69
N ASN A 206 11.38 -6.41 -44.68
CA ASN A 206 12.04 -5.95 -45.91
C ASN A 206 12.84 -7.06 -46.61
N ARG A 207 13.51 -7.95 -45.87
CA ARG A 207 14.20 -9.13 -46.40
C ARG A 207 13.23 -10.11 -47.08
N VAL A 208 12.12 -10.42 -46.42
CA VAL A 208 11.09 -11.32 -46.93
C VAL A 208 10.38 -10.70 -48.14
N HIS A 209 10.07 -9.40 -48.10
CA HIS A 209 9.51 -8.68 -49.23
C HIS A 209 10.47 -8.66 -50.43
N ALA A 210 11.77 -8.46 -50.21
CA ALA A 210 12.78 -8.52 -51.27
C ALA A 210 12.93 -9.93 -51.87
N GLN A 211 12.79 -10.99 -51.05
CA GLN A 211 12.81 -12.37 -51.54
C GLN A 211 11.53 -12.75 -52.29
N LEU A 212 10.36 -12.35 -51.79
CA LEU A 212 9.06 -12.59 -52.46
C LEU A 212 8.88 -11.77 -53.74
N SER A 213 9.47 -10.57 -53.82
CA SER A 213 9.50 -9.78 -55.07
C SER A 213 10.59 -10.25 -56.03
N GLY A 214 11.66 -10.89 -55.54
CA GLY A 214 12.66 -11.56 -56.37
C GLY A 214 12.18 -12.89 -56.96
N GLU A 215 11.22 -13.57 -56.33
CA GLU A 215 10.71 -14.88 -56.79
C GLU A 215 9.67 -14.79 -57.94
N LEU A 216 9.34 -13.59 -58.41
CA LEU A 216 8.59 -13.38 -59.65
C LEU A 216 9.48 -13.34 -60.90
N GLU A 217 10.80 -13.24 -60.74
CA GLU A 217 11.78 -13.37 -61.82
C GLU A 217 12.90 -14.30 -61.39
N THR A 218 12.72 -15.61 -61.56
CA THR A 218 13.70 -16.59 -62.11
C THR A 218 13.22 -17.99 -61.77
N GLY A 219 12.50 -18.63 -62.70
CA GLY A 219 12.30 -20.07 -62.66
C GLY A 219 13.52 -20.80 -63.20
N GLN A 220 14.15 -21.68 -62.41
CA GLN A 220 14.42 -23.08 -62.76
C GLN A 220 15.23 -23.82 -61.67
N PRO A 221 14.93 -25.11 -61.40
CA PRO A 221 15.55 -25.90 -60.35
C PRO A 221 16.77 -26.67 -60.87
N LYS A 222 17.79 -26.85 -60.01
CA LYS A 222 18.80 -27.90 -60.20
C LYS A 222 19.04 -28.64 -58.87
N ALA A 223 18.72 -29.92 -58.90
CA ALA A 223 19.00 -30.89 -57.86
C ALA A 223 20.43 -31.43 -58.00
N GLU A 224 21.13 -31.63 -56.88
CA GLU A 224 22.14 -32.68 -56.75
C GLU A 224 22.33 -33.07 -55.28
N ALA A 225 22.42 -34.39 -55.04
CA ALA A 225 22.40 -35.07 -53.75
C ALA A 225 23.85 -35.39 -53.26
N PRO A 226 24.03 -36.02 -52.09
CA PRO A 226 25.17 -35.77 -51.19
C PRO A 226 26.38 -36.69 -51.41
N GLN A 227 27.56 -36.24 -50.95
CA GLN A 227 28.74 -37.09 -50.76
C GLN A 227 29.13 -37.20 -49.28
N ALA A 228 29.25 -38.46 -48.85
CA ALA A 228 29.85 -38.92 -47.62
C ALA A 228 31.25 -39.50 -47.90
N ALA A 229 32.11 -39.47 -46.87
CA ALA A 229 33.33 -40.27 -46.58
C ALA A 229 34.41 -39.34 -45.99
N GLU A 230 35.25 -39.67 -45.01
CA GLU A 230 35.42 -40.83 -44.13
C GLU A 230 36.43 -40.41 -43.03
N ASN A 231 36.23 -40.97 -41.83
CA ASN A 231 37.23 -41.50 -40.90
C ASN A 231 38.44 -40.67 -40.40
N GLY A 232 38.43 -40.44 -39.09
CA GLY A 232 39.62 -40.38 -38.23
C GLY A 232 39.31 -40.98 -36.86
N ALA A 233 39.69 -42.24 -36.65
CA ALA A 233 39.77 -42.90 -35.34
C ALA A 233 40.93 -42.29 -34.51
N GLY A 234 40.96 -42.28 -33.18
CA GLY A 234 40.07 -42.78 -32.14
C GLY A 234 40.68 -42.47 -30.76
N ALA A 235 39.93 -42.74 -29.69
CA ALA A 235 40.43 -43.25 -28.40
C ALA A 235 39.26 -43.35 -27.41
N THR A 236 38.97 -44.57 -27.05
CA THR A 236 37.97 -45.03 -26.09
C THR A 236 38.27 -44.59 -24.66
N VAL A 237 37.27 -44.02 -23.97
CA VAL A 237 37.05 -44.30 -22.55
C VAL A 237 35.58 -44.65 -22.39
N ALA A 238 35.34 -45.93 -22.07
CA ALA A 238 34.02 -46.45 -21.79
C ALA A 238 33.45 -45.80 -20.52
N ALA A 239 32.36 -45.05 -20.67
CA ALA A 239 31.47 -44.72 -19.58
C ALA A 239 30.30 -45.70 -19.58
N ALA A 240 30.01 -46.26 -18.42
CA ALA A 240 28.92 -47.20 -18.15
C ALA A 240 27.56 -46.70 -18.70
N PRO A 241 26.62 -47.61 -19.02
CA PRO A 241 25.30 -47.20 -19.49
C PRO A 241 24.60 -46.41 -18.39
N GLN A 242 24.50 -45.10 -18.61
CA GLN A 242 23.66 -44.23 -17.81
C GLN A 242 22.23 -44.58 -18.20
N ALA A 243 21.47 -45.16 -17.26
CA ALA A 243 20.08 -45.53 -17.45
C ALA A 243 19.34 -44.42 -18.20
N ASP A 244 18.71 -44.77 -19.32
CA ASP A 244 17.91 -43.87 -20.14
C ASP A 244 16.95 -43.10 -19.22
N LYS A 245 17.26 -41.82 -19.00
CA LYS A 245 16.31 -40.92 -18.36
C LYS A 245 15.14 -40.82 -19.34
N PRO A 246 13.91 -41.18 -18.96
CA PRO A 246 12.78 -41.09 -19.87
C PRO A 246 12.69 -39.65 -20.40
N PRO A 247 12.31 -39.46 -21.68
CA PRO A 247 12.26 -38.14 -22.30
C PRO A 247 11.42 -37.20 -21.44
N ALA A 248 11.98 -36.03 -21.10
CA ALA A 248 11.27 -35.04 -20.31
C ALA A 248 9.99 -34.64 -21.03
N ILE A 249 8.84 -34.68 -20.33
CA ILE A 249 7.55 -34.26 -20.88
C ILE A 249 7.66 -32.76 -21.19
N THR A 250 7.53 -32.41 -22.46
CA THR A 250 7.56 -31.03 -22.94
C THR A 250 6.17 -30.57 -23.34
N ARG A 251 5.99 -29.24 -23.41
CA ARG A 251 4.77 -28.62 -23.94
C ARG A 251 4.36 -29.17 -25.31
N SER A 252 5.34 -29.48 -26.16
CA SER A 252 5.12 -29.98 -27.53
C SER A 252 4.85 -31.48 -27.61
N SER A 253 5.30 -32.27 -26.64
CA SER A 253 5.10 -33.73 -26.65
C SER A 253 3.74 -34.12 -26.05
N ASP A 254 3.35 -33.51 -24.93
CA ASP A 254 2.06 -33.74 -24.29
C ASP A 254 1.72 -32.55 -23.39
N TYR A 255 0.84 -31.67 -23.87
CA TYR A 255 0.46 -30.47 -23.12
C TYR A 255 -0.26 -30.78 -21.82
N VAL A 256 -1.14 -31.79 -21.80
CA VAL A 256 -1.95 -32.13 -20.63
C VAL A 256 -1.04 -32.68 -19.54
N ALA A 257 -0.17 -33.62 -19.88
CA ALA A 257 0.79 -34.16 -18.92
C ALA A 257 1.80 -33.09 -18.45
N TRP A 258 2.16 -32.13 -19.30
CA TRP A 258 3.06 -31.03 -18.95
C TRP A 258 2.47 -30.06 -17.92
N VAL A 259 1.16 -29.79 -17.96
CA VAL A 259 0.47 -28.88 -17.01
C VAL A 259 -0.21 -29.59 -15.83
N THR A 260 -0.29 -30.92 -15.85
CA THR A 260 -0.91 -31.69 -14.77
C THR A 260 0.01 -31.72 -13.54
N PRO A 261 -0.47 -31.33 -12.35
CA PRO A 261 0.30 -31.39 -11.12
C PRO A 261 0.70 -32.82 -10.75
N ARG A 262 1.95 -33.03 -10.32
CA ARG A 262 2.42 -34.34 -9.84
C ARG A 262 1.81 -34.71 -8.49
N ILE A 263 1.53 -33.71 -7.66
CA ILE A 263 0.87 -33.88 -6.37
C ILE A 263 -0.47 -33.15 -6.44
N GLN A 264 -1.55 -33.88 -6.17
CA GLN A 264 -2.89 -33.32 -6.14
C GLN A 264 -2.98 -32.21 -5.09
N GLY A 265 -3.68 -31.12 -5.43
CA GLY A 265 -3.79 -29.95 -4.57
C GLY A 265 -2.53 -29.06 -4.50
N GLN A 266 -1.47 -29.38 -5.26
CA GLN A 266 -0.24 -28.57 -5.34
C GLN A 266 0.04 -28.15 -6.80
N PRO A 267 -0.63 -27.11 -7.32
CA PRO A 267 -0.52 -26.73 -8.73
C PRO A 267 0.90 -26.43 -9.21
N TRP A 268 1.77 -25.95 -8.32
CA TRP A 268 3.18 -25.65 -8.62
C TRP A 268 4.05 -26.88 -8.86
N THR A 269 3.54 -28.10 -8.67
CA THR A 269 4.30 -29.34 -8.89
C THR A 269 4.27 -29.85 -10.33
N ALA A 270 3.53 -29.17 -11.21
CA ALA A 270 3.45 -29.52 -12.62
C ALA A 270 4.81 -29.37 -13.32
N PRO A 271 5.18 -30.27 -14.27
CA PRO A 271 6.43 -30.16 -15.04
C PRO A 271 6.65 -28.81 -15.73
N ALA A 272 5.57 -28.10 -16.04
CA ALA A 272 5.60 -26.74 -16.61
C ALA A 272 6.39 -25.72 -15.79
N TYR A 273 6.55 -25.93 -14.48
CA TYR A 273 7.16 -24.97 -13.58
C TYR A 273 8.56 -25.38 -13.08
N ASP A 274 9.08 -26.55 -13.48
CA ASP A 274 10.35 -27.08 -12.97
C ASP A 274 11.56 -26.16 -13.24
N SER A 275 11.53 -25.41 -14.34
CA SER A 275 12.60 -24.49 -14.72
C SER A 275 12.49 -23.11 -14.05
N LEU A 276 11.42 -22.84 -13.30
CA LEU A 276 11.21 -21.57 -12.64
C LEU A 276 11.88 -21.57 -11.26
N SER A 277 12.56 -20.47 -10.94
CA SER A 277 13.08 -20.26 -9.58
C SER A 277 11.93 -19.87 -8.63
N ILE A 278 11.93 -20.45 -7.45
CA ILE A 278 10.93 -20.17 -6.42
C ILE A 278 11.37 -18.94 -5.61
N PRO A 279 10.60 -17.84 -5.62
CA PRO A 279 10.98 -16.62 -4.89
C PRO A 279 10.80 -16.82 -3.37
N THR A 280 11.86 -16.52 -2.60
CA THR A 280 11.89 -16.73 -1.13
C THR A 280 10.84 -15.91 -0.37
N ASN A 281 10.44 -14.75 -0.90
CA ASN A 281 9.48 -13.84 -0.26
C ASN A 281 8.01 -14.18 -0.56
N GLN A 282 7.73 -14.94 -1.62
CA GLN A 282 6.37 -15.27 -2.06
C GLN A 282 6.33 -16.69 -2.65
N PRO A 283 6.53 -17.74 -1.82
CA PRO A 283 6.45 -19.11 -2.31
C PRO A 283 5.04 -19.43 -2.84
N PRO A 284 4.94 -20.28 -3.87
CA PRO A 284 3.65 -20.68 -4.43
C PRO A 284 2.83 -21.45 -3.39
N ARG A 285 1.54 -21.12 -3.28
CA ARG A 285 0.65 -21.73 -2.29
C ARG A 285 -0.82 -21.60 -2.63
N VAL A 286 -1.63 -22.48 -2.08
CA VAL A 286 -3.09 -22.43 -2.17
C VAL A 286 -3.71 -22.18 -0.79
N TYR A 287 -4.69 -21.29 -0.76
CA TYR A 287 -5.47 -20.92 0.41
C TYR A 287 -6.89 -21.42 0.22
N CYS A 288 -7.31 -22.38 1.04
CA CYS A 288 -8.65 -22.96 0.95
C CYS A 288 -9.50 -22.51 2.13
N MET A 289 -10.75 -22.17 1.84
CA MET A 289 -11.76 -21.79 2.84
C MET A 289 -12.97 -22.69 2.65
N ALA A 290 -13.36 -23.37 3.73
CA ALA A 290 -14.54 -24.22 3.77
C ALA A 290 -15.61 -23.58 4.67
N SER A 291 -16.85 -23.63 4.20
CA SER A 291 -18.05 -23.35 5.01
C SER A 291 -18.81 -24.66 5.20
N GLY A 292 -19.29 -24.90 6.42
CA GLY A 292 -20.17 -26.02 6.73
C GLY A 292 -21.59 -25.76 6.21
N ASP A 293 -22.41 -26.81 6.22
CA ASP A 293 -23.86 -26.68 6.01
C ASP A 293 -24.45 -25.87 7.16
N GLY A 294 -25.32 -24.90 6.86
CA GLY A 294 -25.91 -24.07 7.90
C GLY A 294 -26.82 -22.97 7.38
N LEU A 295 -27.45 -22.25 8.32
CA LEU A 295 -28.30 -21.10 8.02
C LEU A 295 -27.41 -19.87 7.78
N ASP A 296 -27.66 -19.14 6.70
CA ASP A 296 -27.04 -17.83 6.49
C ASP A 296 -27.69 -16.74 7.35
N ALA A 297 -27.20 -15.50 7.23
CA ALA A 297 -27.69 -14.36 7.99
C ALA A 297 -29.18 -14.03 7.74
N ASN A 298 -29.77 -14.58 6.66
CA ASN A 298 -31.18 -14.41 6.31
C ASN A 298 -32.03 -15.62 6.75
N GLY A 299 -31.42 -16.62 7.38
CA GLY A 299 -32.10 -17.84 7.80
C GLY A 299 -32.31 -18.86 6.67
N GLU A 300 -31.61 -18.72 5.53
CA GLU A 300 -31.68 -19.69 4.45
C GLU A 300 -30.61 -20.77 4.62
N HIS A 301 -30.98 -22.03 4.38
CA HIS A 301 -30.04 -23.15 4.48
C HIS A 301 -29.09 -23.16 3.28
N GLN A 302 -27.82 -22.84 3.52
CA GLN A 302 -26.76 -22.90 2.53
C GLN A 302 -26.03 -24.25 2.62
N ILE A 303 -25.79 -24.84 1.45
CA ILE A 303 -24.97 -26.05 1.33
C ILE A 303 -23.50 -25.66 1.52
N GLY A 304 -22.79 -26.46 2.30
CA GLY A 304 -21.39 -26.27 2.64
C GLY A 304 -20.51 -26.28 1.40
N ARG A 305 -19.83 -25.16 1.18
CA ARG A 305 -19.00 -24.90 0.00
C ARG A 305 -17.55 -24.69 0.41
N CYS A 306 -16.64 -25.26 -0.36
CA CYS A 306 -15.21 -25.02 -0.23
C CYS A 306 -14.65 -24.38 -1.50
N SER A 307 -13.80 -23.35 -1.32
CA SER A 307 -13.15 -22.65 -2.42
C SER A 307 -11.68 -22.38 -2.09
N CYS A 308 -10.82 -22.51 -3.10
CA CYS A 308 -9.39 -22.24 -2.97
C CYS A 308 -8.92 -21.10 -3.88
N LYS A 309 -7.94 -20.35 -3.39
CA LYS A 309 -7.26 -19.25 -4.09
C LYS A 309 -5.76 -19.51 -4.11
N THR A 310 -5.07 -19.17 -5.20
CA THR A 310 -3.60 -19.20 -5.25
C THR A 310 -3.00 -17.96 -4.57
N GLU A 311 -1.68 -17.90 -4.45
CA GLU A 311 -0.94 -16.71 -4.00
C GLU A 311 -1.15 -15.46 -4.87
N GLN A 312 -1.67 -15.63 -6.08
CA GLN A 312 -2.03 -14.56 -7.01
C GLN A 312 -3.51 -14.15 -6.91
N GLY A 313 -4.30 -14.78 -6.03
CA GLY A 313 -5.72 -14.50 -5.85
C GLY A 313 -6.64 -15.13 -6.91
N THR A 314 -6.11 -15.97 -7.81
CA THR A 314 -6.91 -16.69 -8.80
C THR A 314 -7.59 -17.90 -8.17
N THR A 315 -8.84 -18.18 -8.56
CA THR A 315 -9.56 -19.39 -8.10
C THR A 315 -8.86 -20.64 -8.62
N TYR A 316 -8.55 -21.57 -7.71
CA TYR A 316 -8.06 -22.89 -8.07
C TYR A 316 -9.16 -23.92 -7.81
N VAL A 317 -9.49 -24.69 -8.86
CA VAL A 317 -10.52 -25.73 -8.79
C VAL A 317 -9.83 -27.03 -8.39
N MET A 318 -10.24 -27.57 -7.24
CA MET A 318 -9.84 -28.89 -6.76
C MET A 318 -11.07 -29.64 -6.26
N ASP A 319 -10.91 -30.93 -6.00
CA ASP A 319 -11.97 -31.74 -5.43
C ASP A 319 -12.45 -31.19 -4.06
N GLN A 320 -13.75 -31.31 -3.77
CA GLN A 320 -14.35 -30.73 -2.56
C GLN A 320 -13.83 -31.38 -1.28
N GLU A 321 -13.54 -32.68 -1.29
CA GLU A 321 -12.97 -33.38 -0.13
C GLU A 321 -11.56 -32.85 0.15
N GLN A 322 -10.74 -32.77 -0.90
CA GLN A 322 -9.37 -32.26 -0.80
C GLN A 322 -9.33 -30.79 -0.36
N CYS A 323 -10.23 -29.97 -0.90
CA CYS A 323 -10.39 -28.57 -0.50
C CYS A 323 -10.66 -28.45 1.00
N ARG A 324 -11.60 -29.26 1.52
CA ARG A 324 -11.96 -29.28 2.95
C ARG A 324 -10.79 -29.77 3.80
N MET A 325 -10.06 -30.80 3.36
CA MET A 325 -8.88 -31.30 4.07
C MET A 325 -7.78 -30.23 4.18
N VAL A 326 -7.51 -29.49 3.10
CA VAL A 326 -6.55 -28.38 3.11
C VAL A 326 -7.04 -27.22 3.97
N ALA A 327 -8.34 -26.89 3.91
CA ALA A 327 -8.92 -25.81 4.70
C ALA A 327 -8.90 -26.09 6.22
N VAL A 328 -9.10 -27.34 6.62
CA VAL A 328 -9.15 -27.74 8.04
C VAL A 328 -7.77 -28.06 8.61
N ASN A 329 -6.98 -28.88 7.91
CA ASN A 329 -5.70 -29.40 8.42
C ASN A 329 -4.49 -28.61 7.93
N GLY A 330 -4.67 -27.68 7.00
CA GLY A 330 -3.58 -27.04 6.28
C GLY A 330 -2.89 -27.99 5.30
N GLN A 331 -1.85 -27.48 4.65
CA GLN A 331 -1.01 -28.22 3.71
C GLN A 331 0.46 -28.00 4.09
N TYR A 332 1.29 -29.04 3.91
CA TYR A 332 2.73 -28.90 4.08
C TYR A 332 3.32 -28.02 2.97
N GLU A 333 3.95 -26.90 3.35
CA GLU A 333 4.53 -25.90 2.44
C GLU A 333 6.06 -25.92 2.56
N PRO A 334 6.78 -26.69 1.72
CA PRO A 334 8.24 -26.88 1.85
C PRO A 334 9.07 -25.63 1.52
N PHE A 335 8.48 -24.67 0.81
CA PHE A 335 9.15 -23.44 0.37
C PHE A 335 8.87 -22.24 1.29
N LEU A 336 8.18 -22.47 2.41
CA LEU A 336 7.89 -21.43 3.39
C LEU A 336 9.15 -21.11 4.21
N ASP A 337 9.59 -19.85 4.21
CA ASP A 337 10.66 -19.38 5.09
C ASP A 337 10.15 -19.33 6.55
N THR A 338 10.65 -20.23 7.39
CA THR A 338 10.29 -20.34 8.81
C THR A 338 10.62 -19.09 9.62
N ASN A 339 11.64 -18.30 9.21
CA ASN A 339 11.96 -17.04 9.87
C ASN A 339 10.88 -15.97 9.64
N GLN A 340 10.18 -16.01 8.50
CA GLN A 340 8.98 -15.21 8.26
C GLN A 340 7.72 -15.84 8.88
N ALA A 341 7.70 -17.17 9.05
CA ALA A 341 6.59 -17.88 9.67
C ALA A 341 6.41 -17.51 11.14
N GLU A 342 7.48 -17.28 11.90
CA GLU A 342 7.37 -16.78 13.29
C GLU A 342 6.79 -15.36 13.35
N ALA A 343 7.21 -14.48 12.43
CA ALA A 343 6.68 -13.12 12.32
C ALA A 343 5.20 -13.10 11.90
N ARG A 344 4.80 -13.99 10.98
CA ARG A 344 3.40 -14.13 10.53
C ARG A 344 2.52 -14.85 11.56
N ARG A 345 3.02 -15.89 12.24
CA ARG A 345 2.31 -16.56 13.35
C ARG A 345 2.05 -15.59 14.50
N MET A 346 3.02 -14.74 14.87
CA MET A 346 2.79 -13.69 15.86
C MET A 346 1.67 -12.73 15.44
N ASN A 347 1.62 -12.37 14.15
CA ASN A 347 0.58 -11.50 13.60
C ASN A 347 -0.80 -12.18 13.56
N ASP A 348 -0.87 -13.45 13.15
CA ASP A 348 -2.11 -14.24 13.11
C ASP A 348 -2.62 -14.57 14.53
N TYR A 349 -1.73 -14.84 15.48
CA TYR A 349 -2.10 -15.00 16.89
C TYR A 349 -2.61 -13.67 17.48
N GLN A 350 -1.96 -12.55 17.19
CA GLN A 350 -2.43 -11.22 17.63
C GLN A 350 -3.78 -10.85 17.01
N GLN A 351 -3.97 -11.17 15.73
CA GLN A 351 -5.20 -10.86 15.01
C GLN A 351 -6.36 -11.78 15.44
N SER A 352 -6.10 -13.07 15.67
CA SER A 352 -7.09 -14.01 16.22
C SER A 352 -7.46 -13.67 17.67
N ALA A 353 -6.49 -13.24 18.49
CA ALA A 353 -6.76 -12.73 19.83
C ALA A 353 -7.63 -11.47 19.79
N HIS A 354 -7.33 -10.52 18.88
CA HIS A 354 -8.14 -9.32 18.69
C HIS A 354 -9.57 -9.66 18.29
N PHE A 355 -9.78 -10.57 17.33
CA PHE A 355 -11.12 -10.99 16.92
C PHE A 355 -11.87 -11.76 18.03
N GLN A 356 -11.16 -12.55 18.85
CA GLN A 356 -11.77 -13.21 20.02
C GLN A 356 -12.16 -12.21 21.11
N GLU A 357 -11.35 -11.18 21.31
CA GLU A 357 -11.61 -10.12 22.30
C GLU A 357 -12.74 -9.20 21.83
N GLU A 358 -12.78 -8.85 20.55
CA GLU A 358 -13.84 -8.07 19.92
C GLU A 358 -15.17 -8.85 19.89
N SER A 359 -15.16 -10.14 19.56
CA SER A 359 -16.36 -10.99 19.64
C SER A 359 -16.85 -11.19 21.07
N ARG A 360 -15.95 -11.30 22.07
CA ARG A 360 -16.33 -11.29 23.50
C ARG A 360 -16.93 -9.95 23.90
N ARG A 361 -16.35 -8.84 23.44
CA ARG A 361 -16.85 -7.49 23.71
C ARG A 361 -18.25 -7.29 23.12
N ILE A 362 -18.45 -7.65 21.85
CA ILE A 362 -19.76 -7.61 21.18
C ILE A 362 -20.76 -8.51 21.93
N ARG A 363 -20.36 -9.70 22.38
CA ARG A 363 -21.24 -10.60 23.14
C ARG A 363 -21.53 -10.07 24.56
N SER A 364 -20.60 -9.35 25.19
CA SER A 364 -20.83 -8.69 26.48
C SER A 364 -21.67 -7.43 26.38
N GLU A 365 -21.54 -6.67 25.28
CA GLU A 365 -22.39 -5.51 24.98
C GLU A 365 -23.79 -5.96 24.52
N ALA A 366 -23.90 -7.15 23.92
CA ALA A 366 -25.17 -7.81 23.57
C ALA A 366 -25.78 -8.64 24.71
N ALA A 367 -25.20 -8.61 25.92
CA ALA A 367 -25.75 -9.30 27.08
C ALA A 367 -26.99 -8.55 27.62
N GLY A 368 -28.15 -8.87 27.04
CA GLY A 368 -29.42 -8.98 27.76
C GLY A 368 -30.11 -7.70 28.17
N VAL A 369 -30.63 -6.93 27.21
CA VAL A 369 -31.90 -6.23 27.47
C VAL A 369 -33.00 -7.28 27.35
N ALA A 370 -33.43 -7.83 28.49
CA ALA A 370 -34.68 -8.56 28.56
C ALA A 370 -35.79 -7.56 28.18
N LEU A 371 -36.24 -7.60 26.92
CA LEU A 371 -37.45 -6.89 26.51
C LEU A 371 -38.61 -7.50 27.30
N GLN A 372 -39.05 -6.79 28.34
CA GLN A 372 -40.30 -7.07 29.01
C GLN A 372 -41.40 -7.01 27.94
N HIS A 373 -42.00 -8.15 27.63
CA HIS A 373 -43.23 -8.19 26.84
C HIS A 373 -44.34 -7.58 27.69
N VAL A 374 -44.59 -6.30 27.49
CA VAL A 374 -45.75 -5.61 28.06
C VAL A 374 -46.84 -5.64 26.98
N GLU A 375 -47.89 -6.41 27.22
CA GLU A 375 -49.13 -6.29 26.44
C GLU A 375 -49.66 -4.86 26.64
N ARG A 376 -49.57 -4.05 25.58
CA ARG A 376 -50.20 -2.72 25.58
C ARG A 376 -51.68 -2.90 25.32
N SER A 377 -52.52 -2.37 26.21
CA SER A 377 -53.93 -2.16 25.90
C SER A 377 -54.04 -1.25 24.68
N MET A 378 -54.89 -1.63 23.72
CA MET A 378 -55.10 -0.85 22.50
C MET A 378 -55.52 0.58 22.84
N GLY A 379 -54.77 1.54 22.30
CA GLY A 379 -55.21 2.92 22.14
C GLY A 379 -54.50 3.94 23.03
N SER A 380 -53.36 4.44 22.55
CA SER A 380 -53.08 5.89 22.45
C SER A 380 -51.64 6.11 21.98
N PHE A 381 -51.47 6.37 20.68
CA PHE A 381 -50.25 7.04 20.19
C PHE A 381 -50.41 8.56 20.45
N PRO A 382 -49.38 9.30 20.91
CA PRO A 382 -49.57 10.68 21.37
C PRO A 382 -49.68 11.78 20.29
N GLU A 383 -49.68 11.47 18.99
CA GLU A 383 -49.47 12.51 17.95
C GLU A 383 -50.52 12.58 16.84
N SER A 384 -51.73 12.06 17.05
CA SER A 384 -52.82 12.25 16.08
C SER A 384 -54.15 12.52 16.79
N PRO A 385 -54.84 13.65 16.53
CA PRO A 385 -56.17 13.87 17.07
C PRO A 385 -57.11 12.77 16.56
N PRO A 386 -57.94 12.18 17.45
CA PRO A 386 -58.79 11.06 17.09
C PRO A 386 -59.82 11.48 16.04
N HIS A 387 -59.86 10.74 14.92
CA HIS A 387 -60.89 10.93 13.92
C HIS A 387 -62.22 10.42 14.47
N ALA A 388 -63.20 11.31 14.63
CA ALA A 388 -64.55 10.95 15.09
C ALA A 388 -65.23 10.08 14.02
N THR A 389 -65.24 8.77 14.23
CA THR A 389 -66.03 7.83 13.44
C THR A 389 -67.38 7.64 14.13
N THR A 390 -68.44 8.17 13.54
CA THR A 390 -69.82 7.82 13.90
C THR A 390 -70.13 6.44 13.34
N SER A 391 -69.84 5.41 14.13
CA SER A 391 -70.36 4.07 13.87
C SER A 391 -71.02 3.58 15.16
N TYR A 392 -72.35 3.49 15.14
CA TYR A 392 -73.14 2.93 16.23
C TYR A 392 -73.27 1.41 15.99
N MET A 393 -72.89 0.60 16.97
CA MET A 393 -73.22 -0.82 16.96
C MET A 393 -74.68 -1.00 17.38
N THR A 394 -75.47 -1.71 16.57
CA THR A 394 -76.88 -2.05 16.84
C THR A 394 -77.05 -3.27 17.75
N THR A 395 -76.01 -3.71 18.46
CA THR A 395 -76.08 -4.88 19.35
C THR A 395 -75.17 -4.73 20.54
N ALA A 396 -75.72 -4.89 21.75
CA ALA A 396 -74.99 -4.84 23.01
C ALA A 396 -74.04 -6.06 23.15
N PRO A 397 -72.73 -5.87 23.39
CA PRO A 397 -71.84 -6.97 23.69
C PRO A 397 -72.06 -7.44 25.13
N GLY A 398 -72.44 -8.72 25.27
CA GLY A 398 -72.58 -9.41 26.55
C GLY A 398 -71.25 -9.68 27.24
N PRO A 399 -71.27 -10.19 28.49
CA PRO A 399 -70.07 -10.37 29.30
C PRO A 399 -69.18 -11.48 28.72
N ASN A 400 -68.05 -11.09 28.12
CA ASN A 400 -66.99 -12.03 27.76
C ASN A 400 -66.25 -12.47 29.03
N LYS A 401 -66.52 -13.70 29.46
CA LYS A 401 -65.59 -14.51 30.24
C LYS A 401 -64.70 -15.25 29.23
N LEU A 402 -63.41 -14.97 29.26
CA LEU A 402 -62.30 -15.92 29.19
C LEU A 402 -60.99 -15.15 29.39
#